data_AF-A0A2K9P2H3-F1
#
_entry.id   AF-A0A2K9P2H3-F1
#
_cell.length_a   1.000
_cell.length_b   1.000
_cell.length_c   1.000
_cell.angle_alpha   90.00
_cell.angle_beta   90.00
_cell.angle_gamma   90.00
#
_symmetry.space_group_name_H-M   'P 1'
#
loop_
_entity.id
_entity.type
_entity.pdbx_description
1 polymer ?
#
loop_
_entity_poly.entity_id
_entity_poly.type
_entity_poly.pdbx_seq_one_letter_code
_entity_poly.pdbx_strand_id
1 'polypeptide(L)'
;MRKKFIYIIIIVILFCTVQDVCAASGYNYISIRYDNNVAADCIKPNRVLEISVNDFREYNDEILYVAQYDKNDVLVALDSVEAKVSKKLQIKPDESVEKVRAFLWSPSIQPVYAQNELEKISAENLPKGSGTHEDPYRITTPDELKYMFVENHQVYKLMNDIDLSNETWYPKAFLGVLDGGGRSILGLSVDQNSEYSGLISILGDSYFSACSIKNLNIEIKNSAQNAKYSGAVAGYMWFPAQIINCNISGTIVSNTDESYIGGVSGYTYGGEIQNCNVNMSLLAMKGETVCVGGIFGGAFPWVNNHYTIIKDSNTKGTIAYYSPKNKVGGICGDVVDTIIENCTDDMSLINNY
;
A
#
# COMPACT_ATOMS: atom_id res chain seq x y z
N MET A 1 -66.59 25.26 -14.79
CA MET A 1 -66.85 24.10 -13.89
C MET A 1 -66.78 22.80 -14.68
N ARG A 2 -65.70 22.03 -14.52
CA ARG A 2 -65.66 20.56 -14.57
C ARG A 2 -64.30 20.11 -14.01
N LYS A 3 -64.36 19.31 -12.96
CA LYS A 3 -63.22 18.68 -12.26
C LYS A 3 -62.56 17.62 -13.15
N LYS A 4 -61.24 17.46 -13.01
CA LYS A 4 -60.55 16.16 -13.06
C LYS A 4 -59.46 16.15 -11.98
N PHE A 5 -59.49 15.10 -11.16
CA PHE A 5 -58.61 14.80 -10.03
C PHE A 5 -57.26 14.25 -10.50
N ILE A 6 -56.18 14.49 -9.75
CA ILE A 6 -55.09 13.52 -9.52
C ILE A 6 -54.68 13.57 -8.03
N TYR A 7 -54.47 12.39 -7.47
CA TYR A 7 -54.39 12.03 -6.06
C TYR A 7 -53.15 12.58 -5.32
N ILE A 8 -53.36 13.06 -4.10
CA ILE A 8 -52.35 13.16 -3.05
C ILE A 8 -52.34 11.81 -2.32
N ILE A 9 -51.20 11.11 -2.32
CA ILE A 9 -50.92 10.06 -1.35
C ILE A 9 -49.88 10.60 -0.37
N ILE A 10 -50.39 11.05 0.78
CA ILE A 10 -49.61 11.21 2.00
C ILE A 10 -49.52 9.82 2.61
N ILE A 11 -48.30 9.31 2.80
CA ILE A 11 -48.05 8.21 3.73
C ILE A 11 -47.28 8.81 4.90
N VAL A 12 -47.99 8.95 6.02
CA VAL A 12 -47.40 9.06 7.35
C VAL A 12 -47.08 7.65 7.80
N ILE A 13 -45.82 7.33 8.08
CA ILE A 13 -45.46 6.19 8.92
C ILE A 13 -44.91 6.72 10.23
N LEU A 14 -45.73 6.57 11.26
CA LEU A 14 -45.42 6.65 12.67
C LEU A 14 -44.52 5.43 13.02
N PHE A 15 -43.41 5.68 13.72
CA PHE A 15 -42.54 4.68 14.38
C PHE A 15 -41.99 3.52 13.51
N CYS A 16 -40.86 3.74 12.83
CA CYS A 16 -39.80 2.73 12.64
C CYS A 16 -38.52 3.41 12.13
N THR A 17 -37.38 3.07 12.75
CA THR A 17 -36.02 3.38 12.28
C THR A 17 -35.77 2.67 10.96
N VAL A 18 -35.47 3.42 9.89
CA VAL A 18 -35.10 2.87 8.58
C VAL A 18 -33.73 3.43 8.18
N GLN A 19 -32.72 2.62 8.47
CA GLN A 19 -31.48 2.53 7.70
C GLN A 19 -31.81 2.00 6.29
N ASP A 20 -30.99 2.39 5.33
CA ASP A 20 -30.83 1.82 3.99
C ASP A 20 -31.79 2.26 2.86
N VAL A 21 -31.20 3.06 1.95
CA VAL A 21 -31.45 3.20 0.51
C VAL A 21 -32.91 3.36 0.06
N CYS A 22 -33.30 4.58 -0.33
CA CYS A 22 -34.51 4.77 -1.15
C CYS A 22 -34.20 4.60 -2.64
N ALA A 23 -34.72 3.53 -3.23
CA ALA A 23 -34.98 3.44 -4.66
C ALA A 23 -36.19 4.31 -5.03
N ALA A 24 -36.13 5.07 -6.13
CA ALA A 24 -37.30 5.66 -6.75
C ALA A 24 -37.28 5.41 -8.26
N SER A 25 -38.32 4.73 -8.74
CA SER A 25 -38.62 4.57 -10.15
C SER A 25 -38.85 5.94 -10.81
N GLY A 26 -38.07 6.27 -11.84
CA GLY A 26 -38.48 7.25 -12.86
C GLY A 26 -37.52 8.40 -13.12
N TYR A 27 -36.83 8.94 -12.12
CA TYR A 27 -35.80 9.97 -12.28
C TYR A 27 -34.82 9.85 -11.10
N ASN A 28 -33.55 9.54 -11.39
CA ASN A 28 -32.54 9.26 -10.38
C ASN A 28 -32.14 10.56 -9.66
N TYR A 29 -32.61 10.74 -8.43
CA TYR A 29 -32.13 11.77 -7.51
C TYR A 29 -31.36 11.10 -6.38
N ILE A 30 -30.07 11.37 -6.26
CA ILE A 30 -29.26 10.93 -5.11
C ILE A 30 -29.20 12.08 -4.10
N SER A 31 -29.64 11.81 -2.86
CA SER A 31 -29.52 12.71 -1.70
C SER A 31 -28.56 12.11 -0.67
N ILE A 32 -27.57 12.89 -0.25
CA ILE A 32 -26.47 12.46 0.63
C ILE A 32 -26.76 12.87 2.09
N ARG A 33 -26.54 11.95 3.05
CA ARG A 33 -26.51 12.22 4.49
C ARG A 33 -25.13 11.88 5.07
N TYR A 34 -24.74 12.71 6.03
CA TYR A 34 -23.43 12.78 6.66
C TYR A 34 -22.92 11.43 7.20
N ASP A 35 -21.63 11.20 6.97
CA ASP A 35 -20.77 10.12 7.45
C ASP A 35 -20.96 8.70 6.92
N ASN A 36 -21.45 8.51 5.69
CA ASN A 36 -21.25 7.23 5.00
C ASN A 36 -21.11 7.38 3.48
N ASN A 37 -20.16 6.62 2.92
CA ASN A 37 -19.99 6.41 1.49
C ASN A 37 -21.31 5.91 0.89
N VAL A 38 -22.00 6.71 0.08
CA VAL A 38 -23.21 6.24 -0.61
C VAL A 38 -22.78 5.58 -1.91
N ALA A 39 -22.94 4.26 -2.00
CA ALA A 39 -22.82 3.51 -3.24
C ALA A 39 -24.17 3.47 -3.95
N ALA A 40 -24.18 3.78 -5.25
CA ALA A 40 -25.29 3.48 -6.14
C ALA A 40 -24.87 2.28 -7.00
N ASP A 41 -25.35 1.09 -6.64
CA ASP A 41 -24.97 -0.19 -7.28
C ASP A 41 -25.81 -0.53 -8.52
N CYS A 42 -26.72 0.37 -8.95
CA CYS A 42 -27.60 0.15 -10.10
C CYS A 42 -27.57 1.35 -11.05
N ILE A 43 -26.60 1.38 -11.98
CA ILE A 43 -26.43 2.46 -12.96
C ILE A 43 -26.91 1.99 -14.32
N LYS A 44 -27.65 2.85 -15.03
CA LYS A 44 -27.94 2.63 -16.44
C LYS A 44 -26.85 3.35 -17.24
N PRO A 45 -26.03 2.64 -18.04
CA PRO A 45 -24.99 3.28 -18.81
C PRO A 45 -25.58 4.28 -19.80
N ASN A 46 -24.78 5.29 -20.15
CA ASN A 46 -25.12 6.38 -21.05
C ASN A 46 -26.28 7.30 -20.60
N ARG A 47 -26.72 7.22 -19.33
CA ARG A 47 -27.68 8.16 -18.74
C ARG A 47 -26.99 9.16 -17.84
N VAL A 48 -27.48 10.40 -17.88
CA VAL A 48 -27.02 11.43 -16.95
C VAL A 48 -27.52 11.07 -15.55
N LEU A 49 -26.59 10.98 -14.61
CA LEU A 49 -26.82 10.85 -13.18
C LEU A 49 -26.58 12.22 -12.54
N GLU A 50 -27.60 12.74 -11.85
CA GLU A 50 -27.46 13.95 -11.05
C GLU A 50 -27.29 13.57 -9.58
N ILE A 51 -26.17 14.00 -9.00
CA ILE A 51 -25.85 13.81 -7.59
C ILE A 51 -25.97 15.18 -6.92
N SER A 52 -26.80 15.26 -5.89
CA SER A 52 -27.07 16.51 -5.19
C SER A 52 -26.81 16.40 -3.69
N VAL A 53 -26.20 17.43 -3.12
CA VAL A 53 -25.99 17.56 -1.68
C VAL A 53 -27.05 18.53 -1.15
N ASN A 54 -27.95 18.02 -0.30
CA ASN A 54 -28.96 18.83 0.38
C ASN A 54 -28.49 19.17 1.80
N ASP A 55 -28.94 20.30 2.35
CA ASP A 55 -28.69 20.74 3.73
C ASP A 55 -27.27 21.31 4.02
N PHE A 56 -26.82 22.22 3.16
CA PHE A 56 -25.60 23.01 3.40
C PHE A 56 -25.80 24.02 4.54
N ARG A 57 -25.04 23.90 5.64
CA ARG A 57 -24.75 25.06 6.49
C ARG A 57 -23.82 25.97 5.68
N GLU A 58 -24.06 27.29 5.71
CA GLU A 58 -23.41 28.31 4.85
C GLU A 58 -21.86 28.43 4.98
N TYR A 59 -21.18 27.53 5.69
CA TYR A 59 -19.81 27.72 6.18
C TYR A 59 -18.79 26.64 5.83
N ASN A 60 -19.10 25.64 4.99
CA ASN A 60 -18.12 24.63 4.60
C ASN A 60 -17.70 24.79 3.13
N ASP A 61 -16.41 24.91 2.84
CA ASP A 61 -15.88 25.00 1.47
C ASP A 61 -15.71 23.61 0.82
N GLU A 62 -16.48 22.59 1.23
CA GLU A 62 -16.30 21.18 0.83
C GLU A 62 -16.41 20.92 -0.70
N ILE A 63 -15.72 19.87 -1.14
CA ILE A 63 -15.72 19.37 -2.52
C ILE A 63 -16.52 18.07 -2.58
N LEU A 64 -17.49 18.01 -3.50
CA LEU A 64 -18.22 16.80 -3.85
C LEU A 64 -17.43 16.03 -4.90
N TYR A 65 -16.99 14.82 -4.55
CA TYR A 65 -16.32 13.87 -5.43
C TYR A 65 -17.28 12.77 -5.86
N VAL A 66 -17.19 12.33 -7.11
CA VAL A 66 -17.99 11.22 -7.65
C VAL A 66 -17.07 10.27 -8.38
N ALA A 67 -16.87 9.10 -7.77
CA ALA A 67 -16.01 8.04 -8.25
C ALA A 67 -16.82 7.01 -9.03
N GLN A 68 -16.33 6.60 -10.20
CA GLN A 68 -16.97 5.64 -11.10
C GLN A 68 -16.10 4.39 -11.17
N TYR A 69 -16.67 3.20 -10.96
CA TYR A 69 -15.98 1.92 -10.86
C TYR A 69 -16.52 0.91 -11.89
N ASP A 70 -15.64 0.04 -12.38
CA ASP A 70 -15.98 -1.09 -13.25
C ASP A 70 -16.49 -2.32 -12.45
N LYS A 71 -16.79 -3.39 -13.18
CA LYS A 71 -17.25 -4.68 -12.62
C LYS A 71 -16.26 -5.37 -11.66
N ASN A 72 -15.01 -4.96 -11.64
CA ASN A 72 -13.95 -5.50 -10.78
C ASN A 72 -13.61 -4.54 -9.63
N ASP A 73 -14.48 -3.55 -9.34
CA ASP A 73 -14.26 -2.46 -8.40
C ASP A 73 -13.00 -1.60 -8.72
N VAL A 74 -12.57 -1.53 -9.99
CA VAL A 74 -11.47 -0.64 -10.43
C VAL A 74 -12.05 0.74 -10.76
N LEU A 75 -11.46 1.82 -10.22
CA LEU A 75 -11.85 3.19 -10.54
C LEU A 75 -11.51 3.51 -12.00
N VAL A 76 -12.50 3.95 -12.75
CA VAL A 76 -12.37 4.34 -14.16
C VAL A 76 -12.51 5.84 -14.39
N ALA A 77 -13.16 6.57 -13.48
CA ALA A 77 -13.25 8.03 -13.52
C ALA A 77 -13.50 8.64 -12.14
N LEU A 78 -13.06 9.89 -11.95
CA LEU A 78 -13.32 10.69 -10.75
C LEU A 78 -13.69 12.12 -11.16
N ASP A 79 -14.93 12.52 -10.88
CA ASP A 79 -15.43 13.87 -11.13
C ASP A 79 -15.53 14.65 -9.82
N SER A 80 -15.42 15.98 -9.86
CA SER A 80 -15.54 16.81 -8.66
C SER A 80 -16.14 18.18 -8.90
N VAL A 81 -16.83 18.73 -7.90
CA VAL A 81 -17.29 20.13 -7.90
C VAL A 81 -17.25 20.73 -6.49
N GLU A 82 -16.90 22.01 -6.40
CA GLU A 82 -17.06 22.77 -5.15
C GLU A 82 -18.54 22.83 -4.77
N ALA A 83 -18.89 22.21 -3.65
CA ALA A 83 -20.27 22.03 -3.25
C ALA A 83 -20.95 23.36 -2.82
N LYS A 84 -20.14 24.38 -2.48
CA LYS A 84 -20.58 25.76 -2.26
C LYS A 84 -21.10 26.45 -3.52
N VAL A 85 -20.46 26.19 -4.67
CA VAL A 85 -20.77 26.85 -5.94
C VAL A 85 -21.88 26.12 -6.69
N SER A 86 -21.84 24.78 -6.66
CA SER A 86 -22.88 23.95 -7.25
C SER A 86 -23.30 22.86 -6.26
N LYS A 87 -24.54 22.92 -5.80
CA LYS A 87 -25.15 21.86 -4.94
C LYS A 87 -25.39 20.54 -5.70
N LYS A 88 -24.91 20.45 -6.94
CA LYS A 88 -25.19 19.38 -7.90
C LYS A 88 -23.97 19.10 -8.77
N LEU A 89 -23.70 17.82 -9.01
CA LEU A 89 -22.76 17.35 -10.03
C LEU A 89 -23.52 16.40 -10.97
N GLN A 90 -23.38 16.63 -12.28
CA GLN A 90 -23.94 15.75 -13.30
C GLN A 90 -22.82 14.97 -13.94
N ILE A 91 -22.90 13.64 -13.88
CA ILE A 91 -22.00 12.74 -14.59
C ILE A 91 -22.79 11.90 -15.59
N LYS A 92 -22.14 11.39 -16.62
CA LYS A 92 -22.73 10.47 -17.59
C LYS A 92 -21.85 9.23 -17.69
N PRO A 93 -22.09 8.21 -16.83
CA PRO A 93 -21.32 6.96 -16.86
C PRO A 93 -21.43 6.27 -18.21
N ASP A 94 -20.33 5.72 -18.71
CA ASP A 94 -20.32 4.90 -19.92
C ASP A 94 -20.69 3.43 -19.63
N GLU A 95 -20.55 2.55 -20.62
CA GLU A 95 -20.89 1.12 -20.50
C GLU A 95 -19.93 0.31 -19.62
N SER A 96 -18.77 0.85 -19.26
CA SER A 96 -17.80 0.19 -18.40
C SER A 96 -18.09 0.39 -16.90
N VAL A 97 -18.91 1.38 -16.54
CA VAL A 97 -19.20 1.75 -15.16
C VAL A 97 -20.37 0.92 -14.61
N GLU A 98 -20.09 0.12 -13.58
CA GLU A 98 -21.09 -0.68 -12.85
C GLU A 98 -21.52 -0.01 -11.54
N LYS A 99 -20.65 0.82 -10.95
CA LYS A 99 -20.85 1.37 -9.61
C LYS A 99 -20.34 2.80 -9.49
N VAL A 100 -21.06 3.64 -8.77
CA VAL A 100 -20.63 5.01 -8.44
C VAL A 100 -20.68 5.23 -6.94
N ARG A 101 -19.66 5.90 -6.41
CA ARG A 101 -19.62 6.36 -5.01
C ARG A 101 -19.46 7.88 -4.98
N ALA A 102 -20.28 8.54 -4.17
CA ALA A 102 -20.17 9.97 -3.94
C ALA A 102 -19.55 10.26 -2.57
N PHE A 103 -18.68 11.26 -2.51
CA PHE A 103 -18.00 11.66 -1.30
C PHE A 103 -18.01 13.19 -1.12
N LEU A 104 -18.07 13.66 0.13
CA LEU A 104 -18.01 15.08 0.46
C LEU A 104 -16.81 15.34 1.38
N TRP A 105 -15.77 15.96 0.85
CA TRP A 105 -14.48 16.11 1.53
C TRP A 105 -14.09 17.58 1.70
N SER A 106 -13.35 17.89 2.75
CA SER A 106 -12.76 19.22 2.94
C SER A 106 -11.79 19.54 1.79
N PRO A 107 -11.63 20.81 1.35
CA PRO A 107 -10.60 21.22 0.38
C PRO A 107 -9.19 20.89 0.82
N SER A 108 -8.97 20.83 2.13
CA SER A 108 -7.73 20.38 2.73
C SER A 108 -7.50 18.88 2.59
N ILE A 109 -8.37 18.12 1.92
CA ILE A 109 -8.24 16.69 1.66
C ILE A 109 -8.29 16.47 0.15
N GLN A 110 -7.24 15.85 -0.40
CA GLN A 110 -7.18 15.44 -1.79
C GLN A 110 -7.60 13.96 -1.93
N PRO A 111 -8.47 13.62 -2.90
CA PRO A 111 -8.72 12.25 -3.33
C PRO A 111 -7.50 11.71 -3.99
N VAL A 112 -7.08 10.57 -3.46
CA VAL A 112 -5.91 9.89 -3.93
C VAL A 112 -6.29 8.46 -4.22
N TYR A 113 -6.04 8.04 -5.45
CA TYR A 113 -6.38 6.70 -5.90
C TYR A 113 -5.21 5.76 -5.67
N ALA A 114 -5.39 4.75 -4.82
CA ALA A 114 -4.39 3.74 -4.54
C ALA A 114 -5.05 2.36 -4.49
N GLN A 115 -4.56 1.42 -5.31
CA GLN A 115 -4.97 0.01 -5.27
C GLN A 115 -6.50 -0.22 -5.28
N ASN A 116 -7.21 0.45 -6.19
CA ASN A 116 -8.66 0.36 -6.34
C ASN A 116 -9.50 1.05 -5.26
N GLU A 117 -8.88 1.75 -4.32
CA GLU A 117 -9.57 2.54 -3.30
C GLU A 117 -9.23 4.03 -3.40
N LEU A 118 -10.19 4.87 -3.00
CA LEU A 118 -10.01 6.30 -2.83
C LEU A 118 -9.65 6.61 -1.38
N GLU A 119 -8.43 7.07 -1.19
CA GLU A 119 -7.90 7.46 0.12
C GLU A 119 -8.04 8.96 0.35
N LYS A 120 -8.38 9.32 1.59
CA LYS A 120 -8.40 10.71 2.06
C LYS A 120 -6.99 11.10 2.48
N ILE A 121 -6.32 11.92 1.69
CA ILE A 121 -5.00 12.47 2.08
C ILE A 121 -5.14 13.97 2.33
N SER A 122 -4.75 14.44 3.51
CA SER A 122 -4.70 15.89 3.77
C SER A 122 -3.72 16.55 2.79
N ALA A 123 -4.11 17.64 2.14
CA ALA A 123 -3.25 18.43 1.26
C ALA A 123 -2.00 18.95 2.00
N GLU A 124 -2.09 19.15 3.31
CA GLU A 124 -0.96 19.51 4.18
C GLU A 124 0.02 18.35 4.39
N ASN A 125 -0.42 17.11 4.15
CA ASN A 125 0.37 15.89 4.26
C ASN A 125 0.93 15.43 2.89
N LEU A 126 0.74 16.21 1.83
CA LEU A 126 1.35 15.93 0.54
C LEU A 126 2.82 16.39 0.55
N PRO A 127 3.76 15.52 0.16
CA PRO A 127 5.15 15.91 0.11
C PRO A 127 5.38 16.99 -0.95
N LYS A 128 6.26 17.93 -0.65
CA LYS A 128 6.70 18.95 -1.62
C LYS A 128 7.63 18.33 -2.66
N GLY A 129 7.50 18.75 -3.90
CA GLY A 129 8.29 18.28 -5.04
C GLY A 129 7.39 17.82 -6.19
N SER A 130 7.99 17.41 -7.30
CA SER A 130 7.28 16.88 -8.47
C SER A 130 7.45 15.36 -8.65
N GLY A 131 8.23 14.72 -7.79
CA GLY A 131 8.50 13.28 -7.87
C GLY A 131 9.48 12.89 -8.98
N THR A 132 10.19 13.87 -9.54
CA THR A 132 11.22 13.65 -10.58
C THR A 132 12.59 13.44 -9.94
N HIS A 133 13.59 13.01 -10.73
CA HIS A 133 14.95 12.87 -10.22
C HIS A 133 15.57 14.23 -9.82
N GLU A 134 15.24 15.29 -10.54
CA GLU A 134 15.71 16.66 -10.29
C GLU A 134 14.98 17.34 -9.13
N ASP A 135 13.71 16.98 -8.92
CA ASP A 135 12.87 17.52 -7.84
C ASP A 135 12.02 16.41 -7.21
N PRO A 136 12.64 15.55 -6.38
CA PRO A 136 11.95 14.43 -5.74
C PRO A 136 10.94 14.91 -4.72
N TYR A 137 9.93 14.08 -4.43
CA TYR A 137 9.05 14.28 -3.30
C TYR A 137 9.85 14.23 -2.00
N ARG A 138 9.77 15.30 -1.21
CA ARG A 138 10.51 15.51 0.03
C ARG A 138 9.69 14.99 1.20
N ILE A 139 10.20 13.99 1.88
CA ILE A 139 9.52 13.29 2.97
C ILE A 139 10.09 13.74 4.31
N THR A 140 9.25 14.36 5.12
CA THR A 140 9.56 14.89 6.45
C THR A 140 8.71 14.26 7.56
N THR A 141 7.58 13.62 7.21
CA THR A 141 6.63 12.99 8.14
C THR A 141 6.23 11.57 7.70
N PRO A 142 5.67 10.75 8.62
CA PRO A 142 5.11 9.45 8.28
C PRO A 142 3.99 9.49 7.23
N ASP A 143 3.12 10.50 7.27
CA ASP A 143 2.02 10.61 6.32
C ASP A 143 2.51 10.95 4.91
N GLU A 144 3.53 11.80 4.80
CA GLU A 144 4.19 12.08 3.52
C GLU A 144 4.89 10.82 2.98
N LEU A 145 5.44 9.95 3.85
CA LEU A 145 6.04 8.68 3.43
C LEU A 145 5.00 7.75 2.80
N LYS A 146 3.79 7.65 3.37
CA LYS A 146 2.70 6.81 2.82
C LYS A 146 2.31 7.22 1.40
N TYR A 147 2.56 8.48 1.00
CA TYR A 147 2.34 8.95 -0.36
C TYR A 147 3.18 8.20 -1.41
N MET A 148 4.24 7.49 -0.99
CA MET A 148 4.99 6.60 -1.88
C MET A 148 4.15 5.45 -2.44
N PHE A 149 3.02 5.11 -1.83
CA PHE A 149 2.12 4.07 -2.35
C PHE A 149 1.03 4.59 -3.27
N VAL A 150 0.96 5.91 -3.40
CA VAL A 150 0.02 6.60 -4.27
C VAL A 150 0.66 6.77 -5.64
N GLU A 151 1.71 7.58 -5.70
CA GLU A 151 2.46 7.86 -6.92
C GLU A 151 3.65 6.90 -6.98
N ASN A 152 3.35 5.61 -6.97
CA ASN A 152 4.29 4.54 -6.62
C ASN A 152 5.45 4.31 -7.60
N HIS A 153 5.54 5.07 -8.69
CA HIS A 153 6.65 5.06 -9.66
C HIS A 153 7.56 6.29 -9.54
N GLN A 154 7.27 7.22 -8.63
CA GLN A 154 7.99 8.49 -8.52
C GLN A 154 9.25 8.39 -7.64
N VAL A 155 10.00 9.49 -7.59
CA VAL A 155 11.22 9.63 -6.81
C VAL A 155 10.93 10.36 -5.49
N TYR A 156 11.36 9.75 -4.40
CA TYR A 156 11.17 10.19 -3.02
C TYR A 156 12.52 10.35 -2.34
N LYS A 157 12.63 11.38 -1.49
CA LYS A 157 13.82 11.62 -0.68
C LYS A 157 13.46 11.96 0.75
N LEU A 158 14.04 11.22 1.70
CA LEU A 158 13.91 11.56 3.11
C LEU A 158 14.70 12.84 3.42
N MET A 159 14.03 13.76 4.10
CA MET A 159 14.63 15.00 4.62
C MET A 159 14.86 14.92 6.12
N ASN A 160 14.11 14.05 6.81
CA ASN A 160 14.21 13.74 8.24
C ASN A 160 14.25 12.23 8.47
N ASP A 161 14.62 11.83 9.68
CA ASP A 161 14.29 10.49 10.16
C ASP A 161 12.77 10.40 10.36
N ILE A 162 12.19 9.27 9.99
CA ILE A 162 10.74 9.01 10.04
C ILE A 162 10.50 7.94 11.10
N ASP A 163 9.80 8.30 12.18
CA ASP A 163 9.41 7.35 13.23
C ASP A 163 7.99 6.84 12.97
N LEU A 164 7.87 5.52 12.76
CA LEU A 164 6.61 4.82 12.50
C LEU A 164 6.07 4.11 13.74
N SER A 165 6.63 4.32 14.94
CA SER A 165 6.24 3.56 16.14
C SER A 165 4.77 3.74 16.56
N ASN A 166 4.14 4.84 16.15
CA ASN A 166 2.73 5.15 16.43
C ASN A 166 1.85 5.00 15.19
N GLU A 167 2.40 4.41 14.11
CA GLU A 167 1.72 4.25 12.84
C GLU A 167 1.30 2.81 12.64
N THR A 168 0.06 2.61 12.18
CA THR A 168 -0.32 1.32 11.61
C THR A 168 0.17 1.27 10.17
N TRP A 169 1.16 0.41 9.89
CA TRP A 169 1.76 0.33 8.57
C TRP A 169 1.17 -0.80 7.74
N TYR A 170 0.62 -0.43 6.57
CA TYR A 170 0.08 -1.37 5.58
C TYR A 170 1.01 -1.38 4.36
N PRO A 171 1.75 -2.47 4.12
CA PRO A 171 2.74 -2.51 3.07
C PRO A 171 2.05 -2.62 1.71
N LYS A 172 2.42 -1.75 0.79
CA LYS A 172 1.90 -1.73 -0.59
C LYS A 172 3.05 -1.85 -1.58
N ALA A 173 2.71 -2.10 -2.85
CA ALA A 173 3.70 -2.25 -3.91
C ALA A 173 4.35 -0.90 -4.22
N PHE A 174 5.66 -0.92 -4.49
CA PHE A 174 6.43 0.27 -4.82
C PHE A 174 7.39 -0.01 -5.98
N LEU A 175 7.39 0.90 -6.95
CA LEU A 175 8.03 0.76 -8.26
C LEU A 175 8.93 1.97 -8.59
N GLY A 176 9.08 2.89 -7.64
CA GLY A 176 9.81 4.15 -7.79
C GLY A 176 11.20 4.11 -7.14
N VAL A 177 11.66 5.28 -6.69
CA VAL A 177 12.95 5.43 -6.00
C VAL A 177 12.74 6.03 -4.63
N LEU A 178 13.25 5.39 -3.59
CA LEU A 178 13.31 5.94 -2.23
C LEU A 178 14.78 6.16 -1.83
N ASP A 179 15.21 7.43 -1.81
CA ASP A 179 16.52 7.83 -1.33
C ASP A 179 16.42 8.29 0.13
N GLY A 180 16.96 7.50 1.05
CA GLY A 180 17.02 7.85 2.46
C GLY A 180 17.95 9.03 2.76
N GLY A 181 18.86 9.40 1.86
CA GLY A 181 19.80 10.51 2.09
C GLY A 181 20.63 10.36 3.37
N GLY A 182 20.86 9.14 3.84
CA GLY A 182 21.52 8.79 5.12
C GLY A 182 20.60 8.83 6.36
N ARG A 183 19.29 9.01 6.18
CA ARG A 183 18.27 9.07 7.23
C ARG A 183 17.68 7.69 7.53
N SER A 184 16.81 7.66 8.52
CA SER A 184 16.26 6.43 9.09
C SER A 184 14.74 6.35 9.00
N ILE A 185 14.21 5.17 8.75
CA ILE A 185 12.83 4.79 9.06
C ILE A 185 12.88 3.89 10.29
N LEU A 186 12.27 4.33 11.38
CA LEU A 186 12.35 3.71 12.70
C LEU A 186 11.02 3.14 13.14
N GLY A 187 11.05 2.14 14.02
CA GLY A 187 9.85 1.65 14.70
C GLY A 187 8.82 0.99 13.78
N LEU A 188 9.19 0.56 12.57
CA LEU A 188 8.28 -0.02 11.60
C LEU A 188 7.62 -1.28 12.18
N SER A 189 6.30 -1.23 12.39
CA SER A 189 5.46 -2.37 12.76
C SER A 189 4.43 -2.60 11.68
N VAL A 190 4.47 -3.76 11.05
CA VAL A 190 3.63 -4.09 9.89
C VAL A 190 2.35 -4.76 10.35
N ASP A 191 1.20 -4.18 10.01
CA ASP A 191 -0.10 -4.83 10.20
C ASP A 191 -0.34 -5.87 9.10
N GLN A 192 -0.87 -7.03 9.48
CA GLN A 192 -0.89 -8.21 8.61
C GLN A 192 -2.22 -8.35 7.88
N ASN A 193 -2.34 -7.59 6.80
CA ASN A 193 -3.40 -7.71 5.81
C ASN A 193 -2.93 -8.34 4.49
N SER A 194 -1.72 -8.91 4.43
CA SER A 194 -1.08 -9.40 3.20
C SER A 194 -0.16 -10.60 3.45
N GLU A 195 0.08 -11.40 2.40
CA GLU A 195 1.10 -12.45 2.39
C GLU A 195 2.53 -11.90 2.39
N TYR A 196 2.70 -10.60 2.10
CA TYR A 196 3.99 -9.92 1.98
C TYR A 196 4.17 -8.91 3.11
N SER A 197 5.26 -9.01 3.87
CA SER A 197 5.55 -8.14 5.00
C SER A 197 6.90 -7.43 4.85
N GLY A 198 6.93 -6.14 5.20
CA GLY A 198 8.10 -5.28 5.21
C GLY A 198 7.71 -3.80 5.16
N LEU A 199 8.67 -2.92 4.89
CA LEU A 199 8.36 -1.53 4.53
C LEU A 199 7.47 -1.50 3.29
N ILE A 200 7.74 -2.38 2.33
CA ILE A 200 7.05 -2.50 1.04
C ILE A 200 6.56 -3.94 0.88
N SER A 201 5.40 -4.15 0.25
CA SER A 201 4.93 -5.53 0.00
C SER A 201 5.69 -6.14 -1.18
N ILE A 202 5.67 -5.46 -2.33
CA ILE A 202 6.35 -5.86 -3.56
C ILE A 202 7.20 -4.68 -4.04
N LEU A 203 8.52 -4.92 -4.18
CA LEU A 203 9.47 -3.96 -4.69
C LEU A 203 9.86 -4.32 -6.14
N GLY A 204 9.56 -3.43 -7.08
CA GLY A 204 9.77 -3.65 -8.51
C GLY A 204 8.69 -4.51 -9.17
N ASP A 205 8.75 -4.61 -10.49
CA ASP A 205 7.89 -5.47 -11.31
C ASP A 205 8.59 -5.88 -12.62
N SER A 206 7.90 -6.64 -13.48
CA SER A 206 8.44 -7.12 -14.74
C SER A 206 8.44 -6.10 -15.91
N TYR A 207 7.90 -4.90 -15.73
CA TYR A 207 7.60 -3.99 -16.85
C TYR A 207 8.35 -2.64 -16.80
N PHE A 208 8.85 -2.21 -15.63
CA PHE A 208 9.38 -0.85 -15.44
C PHE A 208 10.91 -0.73 -15.27
N SER A 209 11.38 0.51 -15.41
CA SER A 209 12.75 0.98 -15.14
C SER A 209 13.17 0.79 -13.67
N ALA A 210 14.48 0.68 -13.43
CA ALA A 210 15.10 0.38 -12.13
C ALA A 210 14.44 1.06 -10.92
N CYS A 211 13.69 0.27 -10.15
CA CYS A 211 13.20 0.63 -8.82
C CYS A 211 14.33 0.51 -7.80
N SER A 212 14.47 1.47 -6.88
CA SER A 212 15.56 1.40 -5.90
C SER A 212 15.22 1.98 -4.54
N ILE A 213 15.81 1.37 -3.51
CA ILE A 213 15.86 1.90 -2.14
C ILE A 213 17.32 2.08 -1.81
N LYS A 214 17.72 3.30 -1.42
CA LYS A 214 19.13 3.60 -1.20
C LYS A 214 19.41 4.55 -0.06
N ASN A 215 20.62 4.48 0.48
CA ASN A 215 21.13 5.39 1.50
C ASN A 215 20.18 5.51 2.71
N LEU A 216 19.63 4.38 3.17
CA LEU A 216 18.54 4.36 4.13
C LEU A 216 18.85 3.42 5.29
N ASN A 217 18.58 3.88 6.52
CA ASN A 217 18.57 3.02 7.68
C ASN A 217 17.12 2.57 7.95
N ILE A 218 16.91 1.28 8.20
CA ILE A 218 15.58 0.72 8.46
C ILE A 218 15.63 -0.08 9.76
N GLU A 219 14.74 0.24 10.69
CA GLU A 219 14.50 -0.54 11.91
C GLU A 219 13.08 -1.11 11.90
N ILE A 220 12.97 -2.44 11.79
CA ILE A 220 11.69 -3.16 11.83
C ILE A 220 11.46 -3.82 13.20
N LYS A 221 10.23 -3.74 13.72
CA LYS A 221 9.83 -4.32 15.00
C LYS A 221 8.74 -5.38 14.79
N ASN A 222 9.09 -6.63 15.08
CA ASN A 222 8.16 -7.74 15.26
C ASN A 222 7.13 -7.91 14.11
N SER A 223 7.64 -7.97 12.88
CA SER A 223 6.84 -8.22 11.66
C SER A 223 6.72 -9.73 11.38
N ALA A 224 5.79 -10.14 10.50
CA ALA A 224 5.67 -11.47 9.86
C ALA A 224 4.87 -12.62 10.51
N GLN A 225 4.27 -12.45 11.69
CA GLN A 225 3.50 -13.50 12.40
C GLN A 225 2.66 -14.43 11.49
N ASN A 226 1.94 -13.90 10.48
CA ASN A 226 1.09 -14.66 9.54
C ASN A 226 1.47 -14.45 8.06
N ALA A 227 2.57 -13.76 7.75
CA ALA A 227 2.97 -13.49 6.37
C ALA A 227 3.80 -14.64 5.81
N LYS A 228 3.58 -14.97 4.53
CA LYS A 228 4.34 -16.01 3.82
C LYS A 228 5.72 -15.52 3.41
N TYR A 229 5.86 -14.26 3.02
CA TYR A 229 7.12 -13.67 2.57
C TYR A 229 7.41 -12.41 3.38
N SER A 230 8.54 -12.39 4.07
CA SER A 230 8.85 -11.32 5.01
C SER A 230 10.30 -10.87 4.94
N GLY A 231 10.47 -9.56 4.81
CA GLY A 231 11.75 -8.88 4.94
C GLY A 231 11.60 -7.51 5.56
N ALA A 232 12.68 -6.94 6.10
CA ALA A 232 12.58 -5.61 6.69
C ALA A 232 12.25 -4.55 5.65
N VAL A 233 12.75 -4.75 4.41
CA VAL A 233 12.57 -3.81 3.31
C VAL A 233 11.39 -4.20 2.45
N ALA A 234 11.34 -5.44 1.99
CA ALA A 234 10.28 -5.92 1.11
C ALA A 234 9.82 -7.33 1.50
N GLY A 235 8.53 -7.65 1.30
CA GLY A 235 8.09 -9.04 1.33
C GLY A 235 8.59 -9.80 0.11
N TYR A 236 8.45 -9.18 -1.06
CA TYR A 236 8.86 -9.73 -2.35
C TYR A 236 9.66 -8.70 -3.16
N MET A 237 10.75 -9.13 -3.79
CA MET A 237 11.55 -8.31 -4.71
C MET A 237 11.53 -8.88 -6.12
N TRP A 238 11.39 -8.00 -7.12
CA TRP A 238 11.44 -8.34 -8.54
C TRP A 238 12.62 -7.66 -9.24
N PHE A 239 13.28 -8.36 -10.16
CA PHE A 239 14.23 -7.71 -11.07
C PHE A 239 13.54 -6.59 -11.87
N PRO A 240 14.13 -5.38 -12.03
CA PRO A 240 15.51 -5.01 -11.68
C PRO A 240 15.64 -4.22 -10.36
N ALA A 241 14.86 -4.52 -9.32
CA ALA A 241 14.91 -3.81 -8.05
C ALA A 241 16.31 -3.84 -7.40
N GLN A 242 16.70 -2.70 -6.81
CA GLN A 242 17.99 -2.53 -6.15
C GLN A 242 17.84 -2.01 -4.72
N ILE A 243 18.64 -2.55 -3.80
CA ILE A 243 18.77 -2.03 -2.42
C ILE A 243 20.25 -1.75 -2.17
N ILE A 244 20.59 -0.46 -2.02
CA ILE A 244 21.98 0.01 -2.10
C ILE A 244 22.33 0.92 -0.92
N ASN A 245 23.47 0.69 -0.26
CA ASN A 245 23.94 1.54 0.85
C ASN A 245 22.93 1.63 2.01
N CYS A 246 22.32 0.51 2.40
CA CYS A 246 21.31 0.49 3.45
C CYS A 246 21.81 -0.20 4.72
N ASN A 247 21.41 0.32 5.88
CA ASN A 247 21.59 -0.36 7.17
C ASN A 247 20.24 -0.88 7.63
N ILE A 248 20.11 -2.20 7.75
CA ILE A 248 18.85 -2.86 8.01
C ILE A 248 18.95 -3.56 9.35
N SER A 249 18.00 -3.31 10.24
CA SER A 249 18.04 -3.85 11.58
C SER A 249 16.66 -4.14 12.14
N GLY A 250 16.63 -4.95 13.21
CA GLY A 250 15.42 -5.19 13.97
C GLY A 250 15.08 -6.67 14.09
N THR A 251 13.78 -6.96 14.16
CA THR A 251 13.29 -8.31 14.46
C THR A 251 12.12 -8.69 13.57
N ILE A 252 12.19 -9.90 13.00
CA ILE A 252 11.11 -10.52 12.23
C ILE A 252 10.75 -11.85 12.90
N VAL A 253 9.47 -12.07 13.17
CA VAL A 253 8.94 -13.27 13.82
C VAL A 253 7.84 -13.86 12.95
N SER A 254 8.07 -15.05 12.40
CA SER A 254 7.06 -15.81 11.67
C SER A 254 6.51 -16.96 12.52
N ASN A 255 5.18 -17.11 12.53
CA ASN A 255 4.47 -18.19 13.21
C ASN A 255 3.72 -19.11 12.23
N THR A 256 4.12 -19.13 10.95
CA THR A 256 3.48 -19.92 9.89
C THR A 256 4.23 -21.24 9.63
N ASP A 257 3.52 -22.23 9.08
CA ASP A 257 4.12 -23.53 8.74
C ASP A 257 4.94 -23.49 7.43
N GLU A 258 4.64 -22.53 6.56
CA GLU A 258 5.40 -22.23 5.36
C GLU A 258 5.71 -20.72 5.32
N SER A 259 6.98 -20.35 5.27
CA SER A 259 7.40 -18.96 5.10
C SER A 259 8.80 -18.82 4.53
N TYR A 260 9.05 -17.64 3.97
CA TYR A 260 10.36 -17.17 3.56
C TYR A 260 10.68 -15.89 4.34
N ILE A 261 11.75 -15.95 5.11
CA ILE A 261 12.16 -14.88 6.02
C ILE A 261 13.57 -14.44 5.64
N GLY A 262 13.68 -13.20 5.15
CA GLY A 262 14.97 -12.57 4.91
C GLY A 262 15.15 -11.36 5.80
N GLY A 263 16.39 -10.98 6.13
CA GLY A 263 16.61 -9.67 6.74
C GLY A 263 16.23 -8.52 5.81
N VAL A 264 16.42 -8.70 4.50
CA VAL A 264 16.08 -7.69 3.47
C VAL A 264 14.77 -8.01 2.79
N SER A 265 14.66 -9.20 2.18
CA SER A 265 13.46 -9.65 1.47
C SER A 265 13.12 -11.11 1.76
N GLY A 266 11.82 -11.41 1.89
CA GLY A 266 11.36 -12.78 2.04
C GLY A 266 11.68 -13.62 0.81
N TYR A 267 11.20 -13.16 -0.35
CA TYR A 267 11.38 -13.86 -1.62
C TYR A 267 11.87 -12.90 -2.70
N THR A 268 12.81 -13.33 -3.52
CA THR A 268 13.44 -12.50 -4.55
C THR A 268 13.46 -13.19 -5.90
N TYR A 269 12.94 -12.50 -6.92
CA TYR A 269 12.89 -12.92 -8.31
C TYR A 269 13.90 -12.12 -9.15
N GLY A 270 15.16 -12.12 -8.68
CA GLY A 270 16.24 -11.29 -9.22
C GLY A 270 16.27 -9.87 -8.65
N GLY A 271 17.38 -9.17 -8.89
CA GLY A 271 17.66 -7.85 -8.33
C GLY A 271 19.05 -7.75 -7.71
N GLU A 272 19.37 -6.60 -7.13
CA GLU A 272 20.70 -6.33 -6.59
C GLU A 272 20.63 -5.81 -5.15
N ILE A 273 21.44 -6.41 -4.28
CA ILE A 273 21.77 -5.90 -2.95
C ILE A 273 23.24 -5.49 -2.97
N GLN A 274 23.52 -4.24 -2.66
CA GLN A 274 24.90 -3.74 -2.69
C GLN A 274 25.21 -2.87 -1.47
N ASN A 275 26.37 -3.10 -0.86
CA ASN A 275 26.88 -2.27 0.24
C ASN A 275 25.87 -2.13 1.39
N CYS A 276 25.24 -3.25 1.76
CA CYS A 276 24.24 -3.29 2.82
C CYS A 276 24.78 -3.98 4.07
N ASN A 277 24.42 -3.44 5.23
CA ASN A 277 24.69 -4.04 6.53
C ASN A 277 23.35 -4.50 7.13
N VAL A 278 23.21 -5.80 7.38
CA VAL A 278 21.96 -6.42 7.80
C VAL A 278 22.14 -7.05 9.18
N ASN A 279 21.68 -6.36 10.21
CA ASN A 279 21.77 -6.75 11.62
C ASN A 279 20.41 -7.16 12.20
N MET A 280 20.03 -8.42 12.06
CA MET A 280 18.65 -8.89 12.26
C MET A 280 18.54 -10.00 13.29
N SER A 281 17.41 -10.01 14.01
CA SER A 281 16.92 -11.17 14.76
C SER A 281 15.75 -11.81 14.00
N LEU A 282 15.98 -12.98 13.41
CA LEU A 282 15.01 -13.69 12.58
C LEU A 282 14.51 -14.93 13.33
N LEU A 283 13.22 -15.00 13.62
CA LEU A 283 12.60 -16.08 14.39
C LEU A 283 11.56 -16.80 13.54
N ALA A 284 11.86 -18.04 13.15
CA ALA A 284 10.92 -18.96 12.52
C ALA A 284 10.32 -19.89 13.59
N MET A 285 9.29 -19.41 14.30
CA MET A 285 8.71 -20.06 15.48
C MET A 285 7.95 -21.36 15.16
N LYS A 286 7.45 -21.48 13.92
CA LYS A 286 6.87 -22.69 13.36
C LYS A 286 7.56 -23.02 12.04
N GLY A 287 7.19 -24.16 11.44
CA GLY A 287 7.64 -24.47 10.09
C GLY A 287 7.71 -25.95 9.81
N GLU A 288 7.02 -26.39 8.76
CA GLU A 288 7.37 -27.62 8.07
C GLU A 288 8.30 -27.34 6.87
N THR A 289 8.29 -26.15 6.29
CA THR A 289 9.05 -25.80 5.08
C THR A 289 9.48 -24.33 5.06
N VAL A 290 10.13 -23.85 6.12
CA VAL A 290 10.54 -22.44 6.21
C VAL A 290 11.95 -22.23 5.64
N CYS A 291 12.12 -21.17 4.86
CA CYS A 291 13.42 -20.71 4.37
C CYS A 291 13.84 -19.43 5.08
N VAL A 292 14.98 -19.43 5.76
CA VAL A 292 15.48 -18.28 6.52
C VAL A 292 16.89 -17.91 6.08
N GLY A 293 17.10 -16.64 5.73
CA GLY A 293 18.42 -16.12 5.44
C GLY A 293 18.66 -14.73 5.98
N GLY A 294 19.90 -14.39 6.31
CA GLY A 294 20.23 -13.06 6.82
C GLY A 294 19.86 -11.93 5.85
N ILE A 295 19.94 -12.16 4.53
CA ILE A 295 19.49 -11.23 3.48
C ILE A 295 18.19 -11.71 2.85
N PHE A 296 18.18 -12.92 2.28
CA PHE A 296 17.02 -13.47 1.57
C PHE A 296 16.52 -14.76 2.20
N GLY A 297 15.21 -14.88 2.40
CA GLY A 297 14.61 -16.18 2.70
C GLY A 297 14.77 -17.13 1.51
N GLY A 298 14.33 -16.69 0.33
CA GLY A 298 14.46 -17.41 -0.92
C GLY A 298 14.83 -16.50 -2.11
N ALA A 299 15.69 -16.98 -3.01
CA ALA A 299 16.00 -16.28 -4.26
C ALA A 299 15.90 -17.22 -5.46
N PHE A 300 14.92 -16.96 -6.34
CA PHE A 300 14.58 -17.81 -7.47
C PHE A 300 14.27 -16.95 -8.70
N PRO A 301 15.30 -16.35 -9.32
CA PRO A 301 15.10 -15.71 -10.62
C PRO A 301 14.63 -16.75 -11.64
N TRP A 302 13.69 -16.38 -12.52
CA TRP A 302 13.20 -17.30 -13.55
C TRP A 302 13.24 -16.64 -14.93
N VAL A 303 13.76 -17.43 -15.89
CA VAL A 303 14.10 -17.19 -17.31
C VAL A 303 14.46 -15.75 -17.77
N ASN A 304 15.44 -15.69 -18.67
CA ASN A 304 15.97 -14.49 -19.37
C ASN A 304 17.00 -13.65 -18.59
N ASN A 305 18.10 -14.26 -18.12
CA ASN A 305 19.26 -13.53 -17.58
C ASN A 305 18.95 -12.60 -16.40
N HIS A 306 17.85 -12.81 -15.68
CA HIS A 306 17.66 -12.19 -14.38
C HIS A 306 18.58 -12.90 -13.39
N TYR A 307 19.44 -12.13 -12.73
CA TYR A 307 20.29 -12.64 -11.67
C TYR A 307 19.91 -11.96 -10.37
N THR A 308 20.02 -12.71 -9.28
CA THR A 308 20.10 -12.12 -7.95
C THR A 308 21.58 -11.86 -7.67
N ILE A 309 21.93 -10.63 -7.34
CA ILE A 309 23.29 -10.23 -7.04
C ILE A 309 23.34 -9.69 -5.61
N ILE A 310 24.27 -10.18 -4.81
CA ILE A 310 24.58 -9.68 -3.47
C ILE A 310 26.06 -9.32 -3.46
N LYS A 311 26.37 -8.03 -3.26
CA LYS A 311 27.72 -7.49 -3.31
C LYS A 311 28.06 -6.66 -2.10
N ASP A 312 29.29 -6.80 -1.63
CA ASP A 312 29.89 -5.92 -0.62
C ASP A 312 29.01 -5.76 0.64
N SER A 313 28.28 -6.82 1.01
CA SER A 313 27.23 -6.76 2.04
C SER A 313 27.54 -7.70 3.19
N ASN A 314 27.07 -7.36 4.39
CA ASN A 314 27.35 -8.14 5.59
C ASN A 314 26.07 -8.47 6.37
N THR A 315 26.03 -9.67 6.94
CA THR A 315 24.97 -10.14 7.82
C THR A 315 25.48 -10.34 9.24
N LYS A 316 24.68 -9.93 10.21
CA LYS A 316 24.95 -10.10 11.65
C LYS A 316 23.65 -10.30 12.42
N GLY A 317 23.72 -11.01 13.53
CA GLY A 317 22.59 -11.16 14.45
C GLY A 317 22.27 -12.62 14.70
N THR A 318 21.00 -12.97 14.75
CA THR A 318 20.55 -14.31 15.15
C THR A 318 19.46 -14.84 14.23
N ILE A 319 19.55 -16.12 13.87
CA ILE A 319 18.45 -16.87 13.27
C ILE A 319 18.05 -17.99 14.23
N ALA A 320 16.83 -17.94 14.75
CA ALA A 320 16.26 -19.00 15.57
C ALA A 320 15.18 -19.76 14.80
N TYR A 321 15.24 -21.09 14.81
CA TYR A 321 14.33 -21.95 14.06
C TYR A 321 14.02 -23.25 14.81
N TYR A 322 12.81 -23.79 14.57
CA TYR A 322 12.22 -24.86 15.38
C TYR A 322 11.83 -26.10 14.56
N SER A 323 12.43 -26.30 13.39
CA SER A 323 12.17 -27.49 12.56
C SER A 323 13.38 -27.93 11.73
N PRO A 324 13.66 -29.24 11.64
CA PRO A 324 14.77 -29.78 10.85
C PRO A 324 14.55 -29.69 9.33
N LYS A 325 13.31 -29.44 8.89
CA LYS A 325 12.97 -29.30 7.47
C LYS A 325 13.27 -27.89 6.92
N ASN A 326 13.62 -26.95 7.80
CA ASN A 326 13.87 -25.57 7.42
C ASN A 326 15.20 -25.44 6.66
N LYS A 327 15.21 -24.61 5.62
CA LYS A 327 16.43 -24.23 4.89
C LYS A 327 16.97 -22.94 5.48
N VAL A 328 18.12 -23.00 6.14
CA VAL A 328 18.68 -21.87 6.90
C VAL A 328 20.10 -21.60 6.45
N GLY A 329 20.40 -20.34 6.12
CA GLY A 329 21.76 -19.90 5.83
C GLY A 329 22.02 -18.49 6.34
N GLY A 330 23.28 -18.19 6.65
CA GLY A 330 23.65 -16.89 7.20
C GLY A 330 23.37 -15.71 6.26
N ILE A 331 23.53 -15.91 4.94
CA ILE A 331 23.21 -14.90 3.91
C ILE A 331 21.88 -15.18 3.24
N CYS A 332 21.64 -16.42 2.78
CA CYS A 332 20.38 -16.80 2.14
C CYS A 332 19.89 -18.17 2.63
N GLY A 333 18.57 -18.36 2.68
CA GLY A 333 17.97 -19.65 3.04
C GLY A 333 18.00 -20.66 1.89
N ASP A 334 17.36 -20.34 0.76
CA ASP A 334 17.29 -21.19 -0.43
C ASP A 334 17.48 -20.35 -1.69
N VAL A 335 18.43 -20.71 -2.55
CA VAL A 335 18.80 -19.87 -3.70
C VAL A 335 19.09 -20.65 -4.96
N VAL A 336 18.78 -20.04 -6.10
CA VAL A 336 19.13 -20.47 -7.46
C VAL A 336 19.72 -19.27 -8.21
N ASP A 337 20.72 -19.51 -9.06
CA ASP A 337 21.33 -18.51 -9.96
C ASP A 337 21.63 -17.15 -9.29
N THR A 338 22.20 -17.23 -8.08
CA THR A 338 22.52 -16.07 -7.24
C THR A 338 24.04 -15.87 -7.17
N ILE A 339 24.50 -14.65 -7.43
CA ILE A 339 25.91 -14.25 -7.34
C ILE A 339 26.11 -13.57 -5.99
N ILE A 340 26.99 -14.12 -5.14
CA ILE A 340 27.37 -13.53 -3.86
C ILE A 340 28.86 -13.20 -3.92
N GLU A 341 29.21 -11.92 -3.81
CA GLU A 341 30.57 -11.41 -3.98
C GLU A 341 30.92 -10.46 -2.82
N ASN A 342 32.11 -10.61 -2.25
CA ASN A 342 32.62 -9.76 -1.16
C ASN A 342 31.67 -9.62 0.04
N CYS A 343 30.92 -10.67 0.37
CA CYS A 343 29.99 -10.66 1.49
C CYS A 343 30.56 -11.39 2.71
N THR A 344 30.19 -10.93 3.90
CA THR A 344 30.56 -11.56 5.17
C THR A 344 29.32 -11.96 5.97
N ASP A 345 29.44 -13.03 6.75
CA ASP A 345 28.36 -13.54 7.58
C ASP A 345 28.83 -13.78 9.01
N ASP A 346 28.18 -13.09 9.95
CA ASP A 346 28.33 -13.23 11.40
C ASP A 346 26.97 -13.58 12.06
N MET A 347 26.08 -14.26 11.35
CA MET A 347 24.80 -14.73 11.90
C MET A 347 25.03 -15.91 12.86
N SER A 348 24.45 -15.82 14.05
CA SER A 348 24.37 -16.95 14.99
C SER A 348 23.12 -17.78 14.71
N LEU A 349 23.31 -19.04 14.29
CA LEU A 349 22.21 -19.97 14.05
C LEU A 349 21.86 -20.72 15.34
N ILE A 350 20.61 -20.59 15.78
CA ILE A 350 20.06 -21.21 16.99
C ILE A 350 19.00 -22.22 16.58
N ASN A 351 19.32 -23.49 16.78
CA ASN A 351 18.43 -24.59 16.52
C ASN A 351 17.69 -25.00 17.81
N ASN A 352 16.36 -25.00 17.79
CA ASN A 352 15.50 -25.23 18.97
C ASN A 352 14.51 -26.41 18.82
N TYR A 353 14.71 -27.33 17.86
CA TYR A 353 13.86 -28.53 17.73
C TYR A 353 14.40 -29.76 18.47
#